data_AF-A0A8X6H7B1-F1
#
_entry.id   AF-A0A8X6H7B1-F1
#
_cell.length_a   1.000
_cell.length_b   1.000
_cell.length_c   1.000
_cell.angle_alpha   90.00
_cell.angle_beta   90.00
_cell.angle_gamma   90.00
#
_symmetry.space_group_name_H-M   'P 1'
#
loop_
_entity.id
_entity.type
_entity.pdbx_description
1 polymer ?
#
loop_
_entity_poly.entity_id
_entity_poly.type
_entity_poly.pdbx_seq_one_letter_code
_entity_poly.pdbx_strand_id
1 'polypeptide(L)'
;MSAPPRTDQEKLTQISVKGIALVENVKNVKSTFNRHLHYTLVKDRNVSTARDYYYALAHTVRDNLVSRWIRTQQHYYDTDPR
;
A
#
# COMPACT_ATOMS: atom_id res chain seq x y z
N MET A 1 28.38 -18.09 -13.03
CA MET A 1 28.69 -16.68 -12.70
C MET A 1 27.52 -16.14 -11.90
N SER A 2 27.64 -16.10 -10.57
CA SER A 2 26.60 -15.54 -9.69
C SER A 2 26.62 -14.03 -9.84
N ALA A 3 25.45 -13.41 -10.06
CA ALA A 3 25.34 -11.96 -10.07
C ALA A 3 25.90 -11.38 -8.76
N PRO A 4 26.61 -10.23 -8.80
CA PRO A 4 27.14 -9.60 -7.60
C PRO A 4 25.99 -9.29 -6.61
N PRO A 5 26.25 -9.35 -5.29
CA PRO A 5 25.24 -9.03 -4.30
C PRO A 5 24.76 -7.59 -4.52
N ARG A 6 23.46 -7.42 -4.74
CA ARG A 6 22.84 -6.10 -4.93
C ARG A 6 23.15 -5.23 -3.72
N THR A 7 23.59 -4.00 -3.98
CA THR A 7 23.85 -3.02 -2.94
C THR A 7 22.56 -2.74 -2.17
N ASP A 8 22.62 -2.43 -0.87
CA ASP A 8 21.41 -2.23 -0.05
C ASP A 8 20.52 -1.10 -0.59
N GLN A 9 21.11 -0.13 -1.30
CA GLN A 9 20.38 0.90 -2.05
C GLN A 9 19.49 0.29 -3.15
N GLU A 10 19.93 -0.73 -3.87
CA GLU A 10 19.15 -1.40 -4.91
C GLU A 10 17.98 -2.21 -4.31
N LYS A 11 18.18 -2.87 -3.15
CA LYS A 11 17.09 -3.55 -2.43
C LYS A 11 16.01 -2.58 -1.96
N LEU A 12 16.41 -1.43 -1.42
CA LEU A 12 15.49 -0.39 -0.95
C LEU A 12 14.68 0.25 -2.11
N THR A 13 15.25 0.30 -3.31
CA THR A 13 14.53 0.77 -4.51
C THR A 13 13.50 -0.22 -5.08
N GLN A 14 13.46 -1.45 -4.56
CA GLN A 14 12.59 -2.51 -5.08
C GLN A 14 11.12 -2.38 -4.62
N ILE A 15 10.87 -1.56 -3.60
CA ILE A 15 9.51 -1.24 -3.16
C ILE A 15 9.06 -0.03 -3.99
N SER A 16 8.30 -0.30 -5.05
CA SER A 16 7.84 0.66 -6.08
C SER A 16 7.33 2.01 -5.55
N VAL A 17 6.87 2.07 -4.30
CA VAL A 17 6.43 3.30 -3.64
C VAL A 17 7.65 4.01 -3.05
N LYS A 18 8.16 5.08 -3.68
CA LYS A 18 9.35 5.85 -3.21
C LYS A 18 9.06 6.90 -2.14
N GLY A 19 7.81 7.31 -1.94
CA GLY A 19 7.41 8.24 -0.90
C GLY A 19 6.63 7.52 0.18
N ILE A 20 6.93 7.74 1.46
CA ILE A 20 5.83 7.69 2.43
C ILE A 20 4.88 8.79 1.93
N ALA A 21 3.67 8.45 1.52
CA ALA A 21 2.68 9.43 1.04
C ALA A 21 2.41 10.43 2.17
N LEU A 22 3.24 11.47 2.23
CA LEU A 22 3.16 12.58 3.15
C LEU A 22 1.98 13.40 2.66
N VAL A 23 0.85 13.17 3.32
CA VAL A 23 -0.46 13.75 2.99
C VAL A 23 -1.03 13.17 1.70
N GLU A 24 -1.75 12.04 1.82
CA GLU A 24 -2.70 11.69 0.77
C GLU A 24 -3.69 12.85 0.62
N ASN A 25 -3.52 13.61 -0.44
CA ASN A 25 -4.49 14.62 -0.85
C ASN A 25 -5.88 13.97 -0.82
N VAL A 26 -6.89 14.68 -0.32
CA VAL A 26 -8.29 14.21 -0.28
C VAL A 26 -8.72 13.63 -1.63
N LYS A 27 -8.16 14.14 -2.74
CA LYS A 27 -8.35 13.59 -4.10
C LYS A 27 -7.86 12.14 -4.25
N ASN A 28 -6.68 11.81 -3.74
CA ASN A 28 -6.10 10.46 -3.82
C ASN A 28 -6.91 9.47 -2.99
N VAL A 29 -7.26 9.84 -1.75
CA VAL A 29 -8.10 9.01 -0.89
C VAL A 29 -9.43 8.70 -1.58
N LYS A 30 -10.08 9.72 -2.16
CA LYS A 30 -11.32 9.53 -2.94
C LYS A 30 -11.13 8.60 -4.14
N SER A 31 -10.03 8.73 -4.88
CA SER A 31 -9.76 7.85 -6.03
C SER A 31 -9.51 6.40 -5.61
N THR A 32 -8.75 6.17 -4.55
CA THR A 32 -8.44 4.82 -4.03
C THR A 32 -9.68 4.18 -3.41
N PHE A 33 -10.48 4.96 -2.69
CA PHE A 33 -11.77 4.51 -2.17
C PHE A 33 -12.70 4.03 -3.29
N ASN A 34 -12.88 4.85 -4.34
CA ASN A 34 -13.70 4.48 -5.49
C ASN A 34 -13.12 3.26 -6.23
N ARG A 35 -11.80 3.14 -6.31
CA ARG A 35 -11.13 1.96 -6.87
C ARG A 35 -11.48 0.69 -6.09
N HIS A 36 -11.45 0.72 -4.75
CA HIS A 36 -11.81 -0.44 -3.95
C HIS A 36 -13.30 -0.75 -4.01
N LEU A 37 -14.16 0.27 -4.02
CA LEU A 37 -15.59 0.05 -4.20
C LEU A 37 -15.90 -0.65 -5.53
N HIS A 38 -15.25 -0.19 -6.61
CA HIS A 38 -15.52 -0.69 -7.96
C HIS A 38 -14.83 -2.03 -8.26
N TYR A 39 -13.54 -2.17 -7.96
CA TYR A 39 -12.77 -3.34 -8.37
C TYR A 39 -12.62 -4.39 -7.28
N THR A 40 -12.62 -4.00 -6.00
CA THR A 40 -12.49 -4.96 -4.88
C THR A 40 -13.86 -5.50 -4.46
N LEU A 41 -14.86 -4.63 -4.33
CA LEU A 41 -16.21 -5.03 -3.92
C LEU A 41 -17.15 -5.32 -5.09
N VAL A 42 -16.76 -4.95 -6.31
CA VAL A 42 -17.58 -5.13 -7.53
C VAL A 42 -18.94 -4.43 -7.37
N LYS A 43 -18.89 -3.18 -6.88
CA LYS A 43 -20.07 -2.35 -6.65
C LYS A 43 -19.95 -1.02 -7.34
N ASP A 44 -21.09 -0.52 -7.78
CA ASP A 44 -21.27 0.88 -8.13
C ASP A 44 -21.94 1.64 -6.98
N ARG A 45 -22.03 2.96 -7.11
CA ARG A 45 -22.63 3.82 -6.09
C ARG A 45 -24.14 3.59 -5.90
N ASN A 46 -24.83 3.01 -6.89
CA ASN A 46 -26.28 2.82 -6.87
C ASN A 46 -26.67 1.59 -6.04
N VAL A 47 -25.82 0.55 -6.02
CA VAL A 47 -26.09 -0.70 -5.29
C VAL A 47 -25.28 -0.87 -4.00
N SER A 48 -24.46 0.13 -3.63
CA SER A 48 -23.59 0.05 -2.45
C SER A 48 -24.32 0.35 -1.14
N THR A 49 -24.13 -0.51 -0.15
CA THR A 49 -24.64 -0.36 1.22
C THR A 49 -23.62 0.36 2.12
N ALA A 50 -24.05 0.77 3.32
CA ALA A 50 -23.14 1.36 4.32
C ALA A 50 -21.98 0.43 4.70
N ARG A 51 -22.21 -0.89 4.69
CA ARG A 51 -21.17 -1.90 4.95
C ARG A 51 -20.13 -1.93 3.83
N ASP A 52 -20.55 -1.78 2.57
CA ASP A 52 -19.63 -1.76 1.43
C ASP A 52 -18.72 -0.52 1.49
N TYR A 53 -19.27 0.63 1.87
CA TYR A 53 -18.47 1.84 2.10
C TYR A 53 -17.48 1.68 3.25
N TYR A 54 -17.85 0.99 4.33
CA TYR A 54 -16.92 0.66 5.40
C TYR A 54 -15.74 -0.18 4.87
N TYR A 55 -16.02 -1.25 4.13
CA TYR A 55 -14.96 -2.11 3.59
C TYR A 55 -14.08 -1.39 2.55
N ALA A 56 -14.65 -0.58 1.67
CA ALA A 56 -13.89 0.21 0.70
C ALA A 56 -12.91 1.18 1.40
N LEU A 57 -13.34 1.82 2.49
CA LEU A 57 -12.46 2.66 3.30
C LEU A 57 -11.40 1.85 4.03
N ALA A 58 -11.77 0.72 4.63
CA ALA A 58 -10.83 -0.16 5.32
C ALA A 58 -9.71 -0.66 4.38
N HIS A 59 -10.05 -1.04 3.14
CA HIS A 59 -9.06 -1.40 2.12
C HIS A 59 -8.14 -0.23 1.75
N THR A 60 -8.70 0.97 1.59
CA THR A 60 -7.92 2.20 1.32
C THR A 60 -6.87 2.44 2.41
N VAL A 61 -7.26 2.35 3.69
CA VAL A 61 -6.33 2.53 4.81
C VAL A 61 -5.31 1.38 4.88
N ARG A 62 -5.74 0.15 4.59
CA ARG A 62 -4.84 -1.02 4.58
C ARG A 62 -3.69 -0.87 3.59
N ASP A 63 -3.95 -0.37 2.38
CA ASP A 63 -2.91 -0.19 1.36
C ASP A 63 -1.77 0.72 1.85
N ASN A 64 -2.11 1.79 2.59
CA ASN A 64 -1.16 2.70 3.20
C ASN A 64 -0.32 2.03 4.31
N LEU A 65 -0.94 1.18 5.13
CA LEU A 65 -0.27 0.47 6.21
C LEU A 65 0.65 -0.64 5.68
N VAL A 66 0.17 -1.43 4.73
CA VAL A 66 0.92 -2.56 4.16
C VAL A 66 2.21 -2.08 3.52
N SER A 67 2.17 -0.95 2.82
CA SER A 67 3.37 -0.35 2.23
C SER A 67 4.45 -0.01 3.27
N ARG A 68 4.06 0.46 4.47
CA ARG A 68 5.00 0.75 5.56
C ARG A 68 5.45 -0.52 6.27
N TRP A 69 4.53 -1.46 6.48
CA TRP A 69 4.83 -2.74 7.13
C TRP A 69 5.89 -3.54 6.36
N ILE A 70 5.78 -3.61 5.02
CA ILE A 70 6.78 -4.27 4.17
C ILE A 70 8.16 -3.64 4.35
N ARG A 71 8.26 -2.31 4.41
CA ARG A 71 9.53 -1.61 4.64
C ARG A 71 10.12 -1.94 6.01
N THR A 72 9.28 -2.03 7.04
CA THR A 72 9.72 -2.42 8.38
C THR A 72 10.26 -3.86 8.39
N GLN A 73 9.56 -4.80 7.74
CA GLN A 73 10.04 -6.19 7.63
C GLN A 73 11.37 -6.27 6.87
N GLN A 74 11.51 -5.56 5.75
CA GLN A 74 12.75 -5.50 5.00
C GLN A 74 13.89 -4.92 5.84
N HIS A 75 13.63 -3.85 6.60
CA HIS A 75 14.62 -3.25 7.49
C HIS A 75 15.08 -4.20 8.60
N TYR A 76 14.17 -4.95 9.21
CA TYR A 76 14.53 -5.97 10.20
C TYR A 76 15.37 -7.09 9.59
N TYR A 77 15.07 -7.51 8.37
CA TYR A 77 15.89 -8.50 7.67
C TYR A 77 17.31 -7.98 7.38
N ASP A 78 17.44 -6.73 6.92
CA ASP A 78 18.74 -6.16 6.56
C ASP A 78 19.58 -5.77 7.80
N THR A 79 18.95 -5.40 8.91
CA THR A 79 19.64 -4.91 10.12
C THR A 79 19.91 -6.03 11.14
N ASP A 80 19.20 -7.16 11.04
CA ASP A 80 19.23 -8.30 11.99
C ASP A 80 19.30 -7.85 13.47
N PRO A 81 18.33 -7.03 13.93
CA PRO A 81 18.32 -6.57 15.31
C PRO A 81 18.03 -7.74 16.25
N ARG A 82 18.74 -7.77 17.39
CA ARG A 82 18.65 -8.81 18.41
C ARG A 82 17.29 -8.92 19.08
#